data_AF-A0A135VV42-F1
#
_entry.id   AF-A0A135VV42-F1
#
_cell.length_a   1.000
_cell.length_b   1.000
_cell.length_c   1.000
_cell.angle_alpha   90.00
_cell.angle_beta   90.00
_cell.angle_gamma   90.00
#
_symmetry.space_group_name_H-M   'P 1'
#
loop_
_entity.id
_entity.type
_entity.pdbx_description
1 polymer ?
#
loop_
_entity_poly.entity_id
_entity_poly.type
_entity_poly.pdbx_seq_one_letter_code
_entity_poly.pdbx_strand_id
1 'polypeptide(L)'
;MPWFVKRGKEVEVPEVVGKTLQEAERILSESKLSYHVESRIYDPLIPEGFIARQIPVPGIRVKEWKRMSLVISSGPQLVKVPDLAGARLEQAERLVNLTGLKIGQVLWIYSDTIPQGDVVASHPTSGEQLGLGRQIDLIVSKGRAKVRFSMPSLLGLSIGEAKMLIETKALVLGEVKAIDTEGVEEDVVLLQGPQPGEFVEEGDTVELGISSPSEKP
;
A
#
# COMPACT_ATOMS: atom_id res chain seq x y z
N MET A 1 37.98 70.57 -1.07
CA MET A 1 37.51 69.98 0.19
C MET A 1 37.22 68.50 -0.06
N PRO A 2 37.92 67.52 0.54
CA PRO A 2 37.52 66.12 0.43
C PRO A 2 36.49 65.76 1.51
N TRP A 3 35.38 65.18 1.05
CA TRP A 3 34.18 64.81 1.79
C TRP A 3 34.45 63.65 2.76
N PHE A 4 34.34 63.87 4.08
CA PHE A 4 34.42 62.81 5.08
C PHE A 4 33.14 61.95 5.05
N VAL A 5 33.15 60.85 4.32
CA VAL A 5 32.12 59.81 4.48
C VAL A 5 32.46 59.05 5.77
N LYS A 6 31.65 59.21 6.83
CA LYS A 6 31.71 58.36 8.02
C LYS A 6 31.54 56.89 7.58
N ARG A 7 32.65 56.18 7.37
CA ARG A 7 32.64 54.72 7.25
C ARG A 7 32.21 54.19 8.62
N GLY A 8 30.94 53.80 8.72
CA GLY A 8 30.44 53.09 9.90
C GLY A 8 31.28 51.84 10.13
N LYS A 9 31.43 51.42 11.39
CA LYS A 9 32.13 50.18 11.71
C LYS A 9 31.45 49.02 10.97
N GLU A 10 32.25 48.22 10.29
CA GLU A 10 31.80 47.04 9.58
C GLU A 10 32.16 45.79 10.37
N VAL A 11 31.29 44.79 10.30
CA VAL A 11 31.44 43.47 10.90
C VAL A 11 31.28 42.43 9.82
N GLU A 12 31.95 41.29 10.00
CA GLU A 12 31.83 40.15 9.11
C GLU A 12 30.56 39.36 9.46
N VAL A 13 29.82 38.94 8.44
CA VAL A 13 28.59 38.17 8.62
C VAL A 13 28.95 36.73 9.02
N PRO A 14 28.52 36.24 10.19
CA PRO A 14 28.80 34.88 10.62
C PRO A 14 27.91 33.85 9.92
N GLU A 15 28.35 32.59 9.94
CA GLU A 15 27.55 31.42 9.50
C GLU A 15 26.58 31.00 10.60
N VAL A 16 25.28 31.14 10.32
CA VAL A 16 24.18 30.72 11.18
C VAL A 16 23.25 29.69 10.53
N VAL A 17 23.46 29.35 9.25
CA VAL A 17 22.76 28.23 8.60
C VAL A 17 23.04 26.92 9.35
N GLY A 18 22.02 26.09 9.53
CA GLY A 18 22.12 24.84 10.28
C GLY A 18 22.25 25.02 11.79
N LYS A 19 22.06 26.24 12.33
CA LYS A 19 21.93 26.50 13.76
C LYS A 19 20.47 26.71 14.15
N THR A 20 20.18 26.53 15.44
CA THR A 20 18.89 26.91 16.02
C THR A 20 18.78 28.44 16.09
N LEU A 21 17.54 28.94 16.19
CA LEU A 21 17.30 30.38 16.37
C LEU A 21 18.04 30.94 17.61
N GLN A 22 18.07 30.19 18.70
CA GLN A 22 18.72 30.59 19.95
C GLN A 22 20.24 30.73 19.80
N GLU A 23 20.88 29.77 19.13
CA GLU A 23 22.33 29.84 18.85
C GLU A 23 22.67 30.97 17.89
N ALA A 24 21.85 31.17 16.87
CA ALA A 24 22.03 32.25 15.91
C ALA A 24 21.88 33.63 16.56
N GLU A 25 20.90 33.80 17.46
CA GLU A 25 20.73 35.03 18.23
C GLU A 25 21.97 35.37 19.06
N ARG A 26 22.56 34.38 19.72
CA ARG A 26 23.82 34.55 20.47
C ARG A 26 24.96 34.99 19.54
N ILE A 27 25.15 34.30 18.41
CA ILE A 27 26.23 34.58 17.46
C ILE A 27 26.08 35.97 16.81
N LEU A 28 24.85 36.32 16.43
CA LEU A 28 24.56 37.59 15.78
C LEU A 28 24.69 38.76 16.76
N SER A 29 24.21 38.61 17.99
CA SER A 29 24.37 39.64 19.03
C SER A 29 25.84 39.88 19.40
N GLU A 30 26.64 38.81 19.54
CA GLU A 30 28.11 38.88 19.72
C GLU A 30 28.80 39.61 18.55
N SER A 31 28.31 39.40 17.32
CA SER A 31 28.80 40.05 16.10
C SER A 31 28.20 41.44 15.86
N LYS A 32 27.40 41.97 16.81
CA LYS A 32 26.67 43.24 16.71
C LYS A 32 25.76 43.32 15.47
N LEU A 33 25.11 42.22 15.14
CA LEU A 33 24.12 42.10 14.08
C LEU A 33 22.75 41.87 14.71
N SER A 34 21.70 42.33 14.03
CA SER A 34 20.32 42.01 14.41
C SER A 34 19.72 41.06 13.38
N TYR A 35 18.64 40.37 13.74
CA TYR A 35 17.93 39.50 12.80
C TYR A 35 16.44 39.74 12.81
N HIS A 36 15.79 39.23 11.78
CA HIS A 36 14.36 39.04 11.68
C HIS A 36 14.12 37.72 10.92
N VAL A 37 13.08 37.00 11.32
CA VAL A 37 12.62 35.80 10.62
C VAL A 37 11.73 36.22 9.46
N GLU A 38 12.27 36.11 8.25
CA GLU A 38 11.58 36.53 7.01
C GLU A 38 10.45 35.56 6.65
N SER A 39 10.72 34.25 6.71
CA SER A 39 9.75 33.22 6.34
C SER A 39 10.14 31.85 6.90
N ARG A 40 9.22 30.88 6.73
CA ARG A 40 9.47 29.46 6.94
C ARG A 40 9.31 28.70 5.63
N ILE A 41 10.15 27.70 5.39
CA ILE A 41 10.10 26.85 4.21
C ILE A 41 10.16 25.38 4.60
N TYR A 42 9.55 24.49 3.82
CA TYR A 42 9.80 23.07 3.93
C TYR A 42 11.16 22.74 3.30
N ASP A 43 12.00 22.02 4.03
CA ASP A 43 13.30 21.57 3.57
C ASP A 43 13.51 20.11 4.02
N PRO A 44 13.71 19.16 3.09
CA PRO A 44 13.87 17.75 3.44
C PRO A 44 15.23 17.42 4.06
N LEU A 45 16.21 18.31 3.98
CA LEU A 45 17.58 18.12 4.47
C LEU A 45 17.82 18.83 5.81
N ILE A 46 17.07 19.89 6.09
CA ILE A 46 17.25 20.72 7.29
C ILE A 46 16.10 20.44 8.29
N PRO A 47 16.40 19.99 9.52
CA PRO A 47 15.36 19.71 10.51
C PRO A 47 14.52 20.93 10.86
N GLU A 48 13.31 20.70 11.36
CA GLU A 48 12.43 21.76 11.82
C GLU A 48 13.11 22.63 12.91
N GLY A 49 12.96 23.95 12.80
CA GLY A 49 13.47 24.91 13.77
C GLY A 49 14.91 25.38 13.54
N PHE A 50 15.60 24.80 12.55
CA PHE A 50 16.94 25.22 12.14
C PHE A 50 16.89 26.27 11.04
N ILE A 51 17.91 27.12 10.97
CA ILE A 51 18.02 28.14 9.91
C ILE A 51 18.36 27.45 8.59
N ALA A 52 17.45 27.56 7.63
CA ALA A 52 17.61 27.03 6.29
C ALA A 52 18.38 27.99 5.38
N ARG A 53 18.17 29.30 5.55
CA ARG A 53 18.84 30.31 4.76
C ARG A 53 19.08 31.57 5.58
N GLN A 54 20.20 32.24 5.31
CA GLN A 54 20.48 33.56 5.84
C GLN A 54 20.77 34.53 4.70
N ILE A 55 20.37 35.78 4.88
CA ILE A 55 20.75 36.88 4.02
C ILE A 55 21.12 38.06 4.93
N PRO A 56 22.32 38.65 4.80
CA PRO A 56 23.34 38.34 3.79
C PRO A 56 24.09 37.02 4.04
N VAL A 57 24.80 36.53 3.00
CA VAL A 57 25.58 35.27 3.08
C VAL A 57 26.81 35.42 4.00
N PRO A 58 27.31 34.33 4.59
CA PRO A 58 28.48 34.37 5.48
C PRO A 58 29.74 34.96 4.81
N GLY A 59 30.63 35.55 5.62
CA GLY A 59 31.94 36.06 5.19
C GLY A 59 31.94 37.44 4.53
N ILE A 60 30.77 38.00 4.19
CA ILE A 60 30.70 39.38 3.68
C ILE A 60 30.77 40.39 4.82
N ARG A 61 31.23 41.61 4.53
CA ARG A 61 31.21 42.71 5.51
C ARG A 61 29.98 43.57 5.36
N VAL A 62 29.35 43.88 6.49
CA VAL A 62 28.18 44.75 6.59
C VAL A 62 28.34 45.73 7.74
N LYS A 63 27.55 46.81 7.73
CA LYS A 63 27.55 47.76 8.85
C LYS A 63 27.10 47.08 10.14
N GLU A 64 27.67 47.47 11.28
CA GLU A 64 27.15 47.13 12.60
C GLU A 64 25.63 47.41 12.66
N TRP A 65 24.92 46.54 13.36
CA TRP A 65 23.47 46.52 13.54
C TRP A 65 22.66 46.28 12.27
N LYS A 66 23.30 45.87 11.17
CA LYS A 66 22.58 45.39 9.98
C LYS A 66 21.61 44.27 10.40
N ARG A 67 20.35 44.42 9.98
CA ARG A 67 19.31 43.41 10.15
C ARG A 67 19.46 42.33 9.09
N MET A 68 19.69 41.11 9.54
CA MET A 68 19.73 39.91 8.72
C MET A 68 18.34 39.30 8.56
N SER A 69 18.05 38.78 7.38
CA SER A 69 16.86 37.98 7.10
C SER A 69 17.23 36.51 7.26
N LEU A 70 16.52 35.83 8.17
CA LEU A 70 16.67 34.39 8.38
C LEU A 70 15.41 33.68 7.89
N VAL A 71 15.61 32.58 7.17
CA VAL A 71 14.56 31.65 6.77
C VAL A 71 14.72 30.39 7.60
N ILE A 72 13.66 29.95 8.26
CA ILE A 72 13.67 28.79 9.16
C ILE A 72 13.07 27.59 8.43
N SER A 73 13.67 26.42 8.60
CA SER A 73 13.11 25.17 8.13
C SER A 73 11.91 24.75 8.97
N SER A 74 10.84 24.32 8.29
CA SER A 74 9.71 23.59 8.84
C SER A 74 9.89 22.07 8.73
N GLY A 75 11.10 21.60 8.41
CA GLY A 75 11.38 20.19 8.14
C GLY A 75 10.83 19.73 6.79
N PRO A 76 10.83 18.40 6.52
CA PRO A 76 10.21 17.86 5.33
C PRO A 76 8.71 18.12 5.32
N GLN A 77 8.13 18.34 4.14
CA GLN A 77 6.68 18.42 4.01
C GLN A 77 6.07 17.03 4.24
N LEU A 78 5.27 16.92 5.30
CA LEU A 78 4.61 15.67 5.70
C LEU A 78 3.15 15.64 5.23
N VAL A 79 2.70 14.46 4.84
CA VAL A 79 1.33 14.13 4.49
C VAL A 79 0.88 12.92 5.30
N LYS A 80 -0.42 12.85 5.62
CA LYS A 80 -0.96 11.72 6.37
C LYS A 80 -1.26 10.55 5.44
N VAL A 81 -0.94 9.35 5.90
CA VAL A 81 -1.38 8.11 5.26
C VAL A 81 -2.91 8.06 5.33
N PRO A 82 -3.60 7.94 4.18
CA PRO A 82 -5.06 7.83 4.15
C PRO A 82 -5.53 6.50 4.76
N ASP A 83 -6.79 6.43 5.15
CA ASP A 83 -7.39 5.15 5.53
C ASP A 83 -7.70 4.34 4.26
N LEU A 84 -7.05 3.18 4.15
CA LEU A 84 -7.11 2.32 2.98
C LEU A 84 -7.77 0.97 3.31
N ALA A 85 -7.99 0.63 4.58
CA ALA A 85 -8.53 -0.66 4.96
C ALA A 85 -9.97 -0.82 4.45
N GLY A 86 -10.27 -1.96 3.84
CA GLY A 86 -11.57 -2.26 3.23
C GLY A 86 -11.83 -1.54 1.90
N ALA A 87 -10.93 -0.66 1.43
CA ALA A 87 -11.06 -0.09 0.10
C ALA A 87 -10.64 -1.10 -0.98
N ARG A 88 -11.30 -1.06 -2.13
CA ARG A 88 -10.85 -1.81 -3.32
C ARG A 88 -9.48 -1.31 -3.76
N LEU A 89 -8.59 -2.19 -4.21
CA LEU A 89 -7.22 -1.83 -4.59
C LEU A 89 -7.14 -0.59 -5.50
N GLU A 90 -7.93 -0.54 -6.57
CA GLU A 90 -7.97 0.62 -7.49
C GLU A 90 -8.37 1.93 -6.80
N GLN A 91 -9.26 1.87 -5.80
CA GLN A 91 -9.66 3.04 -5.02
C GLN A 91 -8.52 3.46 -4.07
N ALA A 92 -7.87 2.49 -3.42
CA ALA A 92 -6.73 2.75 -2.56
C ALA A 92 -5.59 3.43 -3.31
N GLU A 93 -5.27 2.97 -4.53
CA GLU A 93 -4.26 3.58 -5.40
C GLU A 93 -4.57 5.05 -5.71
N ARG A 94 -5.84 5.37 -6.01
CA ARG A 94 -6.27 6.75 -6.25
C ARG A 94 -6.13 7.61 -5.00
N LEU A 95 -6.56 7.11 -3.84
CA LEU A 95 -6.45 7.83 -2.56
C LEU A 95 -4.98 8.14 -2.22
N VAL A 96 -4.08 7.18 -2.40
CA VAL A 96 -2.64 7.37 -2.18
C VAL A 96 -2.08 8.43 -3.13
N ASN A 97 -2.37 8.35 -4.43
CA ASN A 97 -1.87 9.31 -5.41
C ASN A 97 -2.33 10.75 -5.13
N LEU A 98 -3.55 10.95 -4.62
CA LEU A 98 -4.06 12.27 -4.24
C LEU A 98 -3.29 12.92 -3.09
N THR A 99 -2.62 12.14 -2.24
CA THR A 99 -1.79 12.66 -1.14
C THR A 99 -0.36 13.01 -1.56
N GLY A 100 0.04 12.67 -2.81
CA GLY A 100 1.42 12.81 -3.25
C GLY A 100 2.36 11.72 -2.70
N LEU A 101 1.80 10.69 -2.05
CA LEU A 101 2.48 9.44 -1.74
C LEU A 101 2.46 8.50 -2.95
N LYS A 102 3.21 7.40 -2.87
CA LYS A 102 3.32 6.40 -3.92
C LYS A 102 2.94 5.02 -3.38
N ILE A 103 2.46 4.15 -4.26
CA ILE A 103 2.32 2.73 -3.94
C ILE A 103 3.70 2.06 -4.03
N GLY A 104 4.02 1.27 -3.01
CA GLY A 104 5.18 0.40 -2.96
C GLY A 104 4.82 -1.03 -3.36
N GLN A 105 5.10 -1.98 -2.49
CA GLN A 105 4.78 -3.39 -2.68
C GLN A 105 3.30 -3.67 -2.43
N VAL A 106 2.73 -4.58 -3.22
CA VAL A 106 1.38 -5.10 -3.02
C VAL A 106 1.47 -6.60 -2.77
N LEU A 107 1.22 -6.99 -1.52
CA LEU A 107 1.23 -8.38 -1.06
C LEU A 107 -0.19 -8.92 -1.06
N TRP A 108 -0.36 -10.17 -1.51
CA TRP A 108 -1.67 -10.80 -1.61
C TRP A 108 -1.78 -11.98 -0.65
N ILE A 109 -2.74 -11.94 0.27
CA ILE A 109 -2.97 -12.97 1.30
C ILE A 109 -4.39 -13.52 1.24
N TYR A 110 -4.59 -14.76 1.65
CA TYR A 110 -5.95 -15.28 1.83
C TYR A 110 -6.61 -14.65 3.06
N SER A 111 -7.92 -14.39 2.96
CA SER A 111 -8.72 -13.87 4.05
C SER A 111 -10.14 -14.42 3.94
N ASP A 112 -10.64 -14.98 5.03
CA ASP A 112 -12.01 -15.52 5.09
C ASP A 112 -13.07 -14.44 5.31
N THR A 113 -12.64 -13.25 5.72
CA THR A 113 -13.52 -12.14 6.12
C THR A 113 -13.49 -10.95 5.16
N ILE A 114 -12.39 -10.77 4.42
CA ILE A 114 -12.22 -9.64 3.50
C ILE A 114 -12.42 -10.11 2.06
N PRO A 115 -13.32 -9.47 1.28
CA PRO A 115 -13.54 -9.81 -0.13
C PRO A 115 -12.26 -9.75 -0.97
N GLN A 116 -12.20 -10.59 -2.01
CA GLN A 116 -11.07 -10.59 -2.93
C GLN A 116 -10.90 -9.22 -3.60
N GLY A 117 -9.66 -8.70 -3.59
CA GLY A 117 -9.30 -7.42 -4.20
C GLY A 117 -9.42 -6.21 -3.28
N ASP A 118 -9.92 -6.39 -2.06
CA ASP A 118 -9.97 -5.33 -1.05
C ASP A 118 -8.70 -5.33 -0.20
N VAL A 119 -8.28 -4.13 0.21
CA VAL A 119 -7.11 -3.90 1.05
C VAL A 119 -7.41 -4.37 2.47
N VAL A 120 -6.59 -5.30 2.96
CA VAL A 120 -6.63 -5.79 4.34
C VAL A 120 -5.94 -4.78 5.26
N ALA A 121 -4.77 -4.29 4.87
CA ALA A 121 -3.97 -3.36 5.65
C ALA A 121 -2.97 -2.61 4.77
N SER A 122 -2.42 -1.52 5.30
CA SER A 122 -1.31 -0.79 4.71
C SER A 122 -0.15 -0.67 5.68
N HIS A 123 1.06 -0.51 5.14
CA HIS A 123 2.24 -0.12 5.89
C HIS A 123 2.95 1.04 5.18
N PRO A 124 3.15 2.20 5.82
CA PRO A 124 2.70 2.55 7.17
C PRO A 124 1.18 2.57 7.34
N THR A 125 0.73 2.60 8.59
CA THR A 125 -0.70 2.52 8.95
C THR A 125 -1.39 3.87 8.79
N SER A 126 -2.73 3.85 8.71
CA SER A 126 -3.55 5.06 8.58
C SER A 126 -3.25 6.10 9.66
N GLY A 127 -3.16 7.37 9.26
CA GLY A 127 -2.88 8.49 10.15
C GLY A 127 -1.40 8.75 10.44
N GLU A 128 -0.50 7.81 10.13
CA GLU A 128 0.95 8.06 10.18
C GLU A 128 1.36 9.16 9.20
N GLN A 129 2.46 9.84 9.50
CA GLN A 129 2.96 10.95 8.70
C GLN A 129 4.17 10.54 7.88
N LEU A 130 4.10 10.80 6.58
CA LEU A 130 5.14 10.50 5.62
C LEU A 130 5.55 11.74 4.84
N GLY A 131 6.84 11.83 4.50
CA GLY A 131 7.30 12.84 3.56
C GLY A 131 6.69 12.63 2.16
N LEU A 132 6.51 13.71 1.40
CA LEU A 132 6.05 13.61 0.02
C LEU A 132 6.88 12.63 -0.82
N GLY A 133 6.20 11.88 -1.69
CA GLY A 133 6.82 10.89 -2.57
C GLY A 133 7.27 9.60 -1.89
N ARG A 134 7.08 9.44 -0.57
CA ARG A 134 7.29 8.18 0.14
C ARG A 134 6.27 7.12 -0.29
N GLN A 135 6.64 5.86 -0.08
CA GLN A 135 5.85 4.70 -0.48
C GLN A 135 4.98 4.18 0.67
N ILE A 136 3.83 3.63 0.31
CA ILE A 136 2.96 2.82 1.16
C ILE A 136 2.83 1.44 0.51
N ASP A 137 3.13 0.41 1.29
CA ASP A 137 2.92 -0.99 0.92
C ASP A 137 1.49 -1.40 1.31
N LEU A 138 0.87 -2.25 0.48
CA LEU A 138 -0.50 -2.73 0.68
C LEU A 138 -0.52 -4.24 0.86
N ILE A 139 -1.39 -4.71 1.74
CA ILE A 139 -1.78 -6.11 1.86
C ILE A 139 -3.21 -6.21 1.34
N VAL A 140 -3.44 -7.05 0.33
CA VAL A 140 -4.71 -7.19 -0.38
C VAL A 140 -5.21 -8.63 -0.25
N SER A 141 -6.52 -8.77 -0.11
CA SER A 141 -7.17 -10.07 0.03
C SER A 141 -7.22 -10.81 -1.31
N LYS A 142 -6.82 -12.09 -1.30
CA LYS A 142 -7.08 -13.09 -2.36
C LYS A 142 -8.49 -13.69 -2.24
N GLY A 143 -9.26 -13.29 -1.24
CA GLY A 143 -10.48 -13.97 -0.81
C GLY A 143 -10.17 -15.19 0.06
N ARG A 144 -11.20 -15.98 0.34
CA ARG A 144 -11.07 -17.23 1.12
C ARG A 144 -10.18 -18.22 0.39
N ALA A 145 -9.35 -18.95 1.14
CA ALA A 145 -8.62 -20.07 0.57
C ALA A 145 -9.63 -21.18 0.20
N LYS A 146 -9.52 -21.74 -1.00
CA LYS A 146 -10.33 -22.91 -1.37
C LYS A 146 -9.81 -24.13 -0.62
N VAL A 147 -10.71 -24.94 -0.06
CA VAL A 147 -10.33 -26.20 0.57
C VAL A 147 -9.94 -27.20 -0.53
N ARG A 148 -8.78 -27.83 -0.37
CA ARG A 148 -8.30 -28.88 -1.27
C ARG A 148 -8.45 -30.24 -0.60
N PHE A 149 -8.95 -31.22 -1.32
CA PHE A 149 -9.13 -32.58 -0.82
C PHE A 149 -9.02 -33.61 -1.95
N SER A 150 -8.97 -34.89 -1.59
CA SER A 150 -8.91 -35.99 -2.54
C SER A 150 -10.32 -36.33 -3.04
N MET A 151 -10.46 -36.44 -4.35
CA MET A 151 -11.72 -36.69 -5.04
C MET A 151 -12.35 -37.99 -4.54
N PRO A 152 -13.58 -37.94 -3.98
CA PRO A 152 -14.27 -39.15 -3.55
C PRO A 152 -14.61 -40.04 -4.75
N SER A 153 -14.73 -41.35 -4.48
CA SER A 153 -15.34 -42.27 -5.44
C SER A 153 -16.85 -42.10 -5.42
N LEU A 154 -17.39 -41.74 -6.57
CA LEU A 154 -18.81 -41.69 -6.90
C LEU A 154 -19.25 -42.91 -7.72
N LEU A 155 -18.29 -43.71 -8.19
CA LEU A 155 -18.53 -44.94 -8.95
C LEU A 155 -19.46 -45.89 -8.18
N GLY A 156 -20.47 -46.40 -8.88
CA GLY A 156 -21.46 -47.34 -8.33
C GLY A 156 -22.58 -46.69 -7.51
N LEU A 157 -22.56 -45.38 -7.29
CA LEU A 157 -23.66 -44.65 -6.65
C LEU A 157 -24.76 -44.31 -7.67
N SER A 158 -25.98 -44.08 -7.18
CA SER A 158 -27.01 -43.46 -8.01
C SER A 158 -26.67 -42.00 -8.31
N ILE A 159 -27.16 -41.44 -9.43
CA ILE A 159 -26.96 -40.03 -9.77
C ILE A 159 -27.45 -39.08 -8.66
N GLY A 160 -28.53 -39.45 -7.96
CA GLY A 160 -29.06 -38.69 -6.84
C GLY A 160 -28.07 -38.61 -5.67
N GLU A 161 -27.50 -39.76 -5.28
CA GLU A 161 -26.49 -39.82 -4.22
C GLU A 161 -25.19 -39.13 -4.62
N ALA A 162 -24.74 -39.34 -5.86
CA ALA A 162 -23.55 -38.70 -6.40
C ALA A 162 -23.70 -37.18 -6.39
N LYS A 163 -24.86 -36.65 -6.82
CA LYS A 163 -25.17 -35.22 -6.78
C LYS A 163 -25.14 -34.66 -5.35
N MET A 164 -25.75 -35.36 -4.39
CA MET A 164 -25.70 -34.94 -2.98
C MET A 164 -24.27 -34.89 -2.44
N LEU A 165 -23.43 -35.86 -2.78
CA LEU A 165 -22.03 -35.87 -2.36
C LEU A 165 -21.22 -34.74 -3.00
N ILE A 166 -21.41 -34.49 -4.30
CA ILE A 166 -20.78 -33.37 -5.02
C ILE A 166 -21.14 -32.04 -4.34
N GLU A 167 -22.43 -31.79 -4.12
CA GLU A 167 -22.92 -30.56 -3.47
C GLU A 167 -22.41 -30.43 -2.02
N THR A 168 -22.41 -31.52 -1.25
CA THR A 168 -21.92 -31.54 0.14
C THR A 168 -20.42 -31.23 0.23
N LYS A 169 -19.65 -31.58 -0.81
CA LYS A 169 -18.22 -31.28 -0.92
C LYS A 169 -17.93 -29.93 -1.59
N ALA A 170 -18.97 -29.11 -1.81
CA ALA A 170 -18.89 -27.83 -2.50
C ALA A 170 -18.25 -27.94 -3.90
N LEU A 171 -18.40 -29.09 -4.55
CA LEU A 171 -18.06 -29.30 -5.96
C LEU A 171 -19.26 -28.93 -6.82
N VAL A 172 -19.03 -28.72 -8.12
CA VAL A 172 -20.07 -28.36 -9.08
C VAL A 172 -20.33 -29.54 -10.00
N LEU A 173 -21.59 -29.97 -10.14
CA LEU A 173 -21.94 -30.99 -11.12
C LEU A 173 -21.83 -30.40 -12.54
N GLY A 174 -20.99 -31.02 -13.37
CA GLY A 174 -20.75 -30.67 -14.76
C GLY A 174 -21.60 -31.48 -15.73
N GLU A 175 -21.00 -31.86 -16.85
CA GLU A 175 -21.65 -32.66 -17.87
C GLU A 175 -21.97 -34.08 -17.36
N VAL A 176 -23.17 -34.56 -17.64
CA VAL A 176 -23.60 -35.93 -17.36
C VAL A 176 -23.87 -36.64 -18.68
N LYS A 177 -23.11 -37.70 -18.96
CA LYS A 177 -23.22 -38.49 -20.20
C LYS A 177 -23.90 -39.82 -19.89
N ALA A 178 -24.95 -40.13 -20.65
CA ALA A 178 -25.54 -41.45 -20.65
C ALA A 178 -24.64 -42.43 -21.43
N ILE A 179 -24.45 -43.62 -20.87
CA ILE A 179 -23.64 -44.70 -21.43
C ILE A 179 -24.54 -45.93 -21.49
N ASP A 180 -24.80 -46.39 -22.71
CA ASP A 180 -25.66 -47.56 -22.93
C ASP A 180 -25.04 -48.81 -22.30
N THR A 181 -25.81 -49.43 -21.43
CA THR A 181 -25.40 -50.63 -20.70
C THR A 181 -26.50 -51.69 -20.71
N GLU A 182 -26.08 -52.96 -20.76
CA GLU A 182 -26.97 -54.10 -20.60
C GLU A 182 -26.80 -54.69 -19.20
N GLY A 183 -27.90 -54.85 -18.47
CA GLY A 183 -27.90 -55.52 -17.16
C GLY A 183 -27.37 -54.70 -15.99
N VAL A 184 -27.14 -53.40 -16.18
CA VAL A 184 -26.85 -52.45 -15.08
C VAL A 184 -28.13 -51.69 -14.73
N GLU A 185 -28.34 -51.39 -13.45
CA GLU A 185 -29.42 -50.50 -13.03
C GLU A 185 -29.26 -49.12 -13.70
N GLU A 186 -30.36 -48.50 -14.10
CA GLU A 186 -30.36 -47.16 -14.70
C GLU A 186 -29.88 -46.11 -13.70
N ASP A 187 -29.27 -45.02 -14.19
CA ASP A 187 -28.80 -43.89 -13.39
C ASP A 187 -27.69 -44.19 -12.38
N VAL A 188 -26.90 -45.25 -12.61
CA VAL A 188 -25.72 -45.58 -11.80
C VAL A 188 -24.47 -44.95 -12.42
N VAL A 189 -23.64 -44.32 -11.59
CA VAL A 189 -22.38 -43.71 -12.02
C VAL A 189 -21.36 -44.79 -12.41
N LEU A 190 -21.00 -44.82 -13.68
CA LEU A 190 -20.00 -45.73 -14.27
C LEU A 190 -18.63 -45.05 -14.43
N LEU A 191 -18.64 -43.75 -14.72
CA LEU A 191 -17.44 -42.95 -14.90
C LEU A 191 -17.60 -41.64 -14.13
N GLN A 192 -16.47 -41.13 -13.66
CA GLN A 192 -16.38 -39.78 -13.11
C GLN A 192 -15.11 -39.12 -13.61
N GLY A 193 -15.12 -37.80 -13.69
CA GLY A 193 -13.94 -36.96 -13.83
C GLY A 193 -14.11 -35.74 -12.93
N PRO A 194 -13.14 -35.38 -12.05
CA PRO A 194 -11.84 -36.02 -11.80
C PRO A 194 -11.91 -37.45 -11.25
N GLN A 195 -10.82 -38.21 -11.40
CA GLN A 195 -10.74 -39.62 -10.96
C GLN A 195 -10.67 -39.73 -9.43
N PRO A 196 -11.14 -40.84 -8.82
CA PRO A 196 -11.00 -41.05 -7.39
C PRO A 196 -9.53 -40.97 -6.96
N GLY A 197 -9.25 -40.23 -5.89
CA GLY A 197 -7.88 -40.01 -5.41
C GLY A 197 -7.22 -38.73 -5.93
N GLU A 198 -7.65 -38.18 -7.07
CA GLU A 198 -7.10 -36.94 -7.62
C GLU A 198 -7.39 -35.74 -6.71
N PHE A 199 -6.51 -34.75 -6.71
CA PHE A 199 -6.72 -33.56 -5.89
C PHE A 199 -7.70 -32.60 -6.56
N VAL A 200 -8.74 -32.23 -5.83
CA VAL A 200 -9.76 -31.25 -6.22
C VAL A 200 -9.86 -30.12 -5.21
N GLU A 201 -10.32 -28.96 -5.66
CA GLU A 201 -10.63 -27.80 -4.84
C GLU A 201 -12.14 -27.53 -4.80
N GLU A 202 -12.61 -26.84 -3.76
CA GLU A 202 -13.97 -26.33 -3.74
C GLU A 202 -14.29 -25.50 -5.00
N GLY A 203 -15.44 -25.79 -5.60
CA GLY A 203 -15.91 -25.22 -6.86
C GLY A 203 -15.42 -25.92 -8.12
N ASP A 204 -14.56 -26.95 -8.02
CA ASP A 204 -14.17 -27.76 -9.17
C ASP A 204 -15.37 -28.51 -9.75
N THR A 205 -15.35 -28.71 -11.06
CA THR A 205 -16.43 -29.35 -11.81
C THR A 205 -16.22 -30.86 -11.87
N VAL A 206 -17.30 -31.62 -11.64
CA VAL A 206 -17.32 -33.08 -11.72
C VAL A 206 -18.23 -33.52 -12.86
N GLU A 207 -17.65 -34.18 -13.85
CA GLU A 207 -18.38 -34.83 -14.95
C GLU A 207 -18.68 -36.28 -14.60
N LEU A 208 -19.85 -36.77 -14.99
CA LEU A 208 -20.29 -38.14 -14.71
C LEU A 208 -20.67 -38.86 -16.01
N GLY A 209 -20.35 -40.15 -16.08
CA GLY A 209 -20.93 -41.08 -17.04
C GLY A 209 -21.88 -42.01 -16.30
N ILE A 210 -23.15 -42.05 -16.66
CA ILE A 210 -24.19 -42.86 -16.00
C ILE A 210 -24.69 -43.97 -16.91
N SER A 211 -25.15 -45.09 -16.35
CA SER A 211 -25.81 -46.15 -17.09
C SER A 211 -27.16 -45.69 -17.64
N SER A 212 -27.33 -45.83 -18.96
CA SER A 212 -28.64 -45.84 -19.62
C SER A 212 -29.00 -47.26 -20.08
N PRO A 213 -30.28 -47.65 -20.04
CA PRO A 213 -30.72 -48.91 -20.64
C PRO A 213 -30.44 -48.88 -22.15
N SER A 214 -29.80 -49.92 -22.66
CA SER A 214 -29.54 -50.04 -24.10
C SER A 214 -30.86 -50.12 -24.89
N GLU A 215 -31.12 -49.12 -25.73
CA GLU A 215 -32.13 -49.21 -26.79
C GLU A 215 -31.59 -50.15 -27.88
N LYS A 216 -31.83 -51.45 -27.72
CA LYS A 216 -31.65 -52.40 -28.83
C LYS A 216 -32.69 -52.07 -29.92
N PRO A 217 -32.28 -51.87 -31.20
CA PRO A 217 -33.20 -51.74 -32.32
C PRO A 217 -33.92 -53.05 -32.67
#